data_AF-A0A3L6TSP2-F1
#
_entry.id   AF-A0A3L6TSP2-F1
#
_cell.length_a   1.000
_cell.length_b   1.000
_cell.length_c   1.000
_cell.angle_alpha   90.00
_cell.angle_beta   90.00
_cell.angle_gamma   90.00
#
_symmetry.space_group_name_H-M   'P 1'
#
loop_
_entity.id
_entity.type
_entity.pdbx_description
1 polymer ?
#
loop_
_entity_poly.entity_id
_entity_poly.type
_entity_poly.pdbx_seq_one_letter_code
_entity_poly.pdbx_strand_id
1 'polypeptide(L)'
;MDAATCYSPGFIVLQERLVVHLPGDAPGPEWVSIECASKEAYGCGELGERLLGGLTIHVRRLGYSVLNSSLSIRLSHAALRSIQAELGVPGEFQGAEDCLPEVDGAIKIASREVLVLMVIFLRRNQTKRTYYLVYDAKDASLYMIPYIPRDLEATFSLTPVPARPAGGQGHELALIARKFWPQRAERGRLCVCTPVTRTSYSTGPWETKVHRFPELPQAFSADVMFSLEDKVFWADLSQGVAYTDLRDGSCSSVFIKLPRGCRIDLSALPTDARIEPPDMSRTMGCVEGSIKFVCITRGMTRRPGSEIVKVWTLDLDRQEWKRRAFLACGKISGSKPARWMPI
;
A
#
# COMPACT_ATOMS: atom_id res chain seq x y z
N MET A 1 28.64 25.62 -24.90
CA MET A 1 28.18 24.22 -24.75
C MET A 1 27.47 24.16 -23.42
N ASP A 2 26.16 24.40 -23.44
CA ASP A 2 25.35 24.43 -22.23
C ASP A 2 25.02 23.01 -21.81
N ALA A 3 25.42 22.66 -20.59
CA ALA A 3 25.03 21.43 -19.94
C ALA A 3 23.51 21.49 -19.70
N ALA A 4 22.75 20.75 -20.51
CA ALA A 4 21.34 20.55 -20.30
C ALA A 4 21.14 19.90 -18.91
N THR A 5 20.67 20.71 -17.96
CA THR A 5 20.14 20.27 -16.68
C THR A 5 19.00 19.30 -16.97
N CYS A 6 19.31 18.02 -16.84
CA CYS A 6 18.38 16.93 -17.14
C CYS A 6 17.38 16.84 -15.98
N TYR A 7 16.25 17.53 -16.11
CA TYR A 7 15.14 17.46 -15.16
C TYR A 7 14.62 16.02 -15.11
N SER A 8 14.76 15.36 -13.96
CA SER A 8 14.09 14.09 -13.70
C SER A 8 12.58 14.27 -13.83
N PRO A 9 11.84 13.33 -14.45
CA PRO A 9 10.39 13.43 -14.53
C PRO A 9 9.80 13.51 -13.12
N GLY A 10 8.80 14.37 -12.91
CA GLY A 10 8.17 14.60 -11.61
C GLY A 10 7.38 13.41 -11.04
N PHE A 11 7.30 12.30 -11.79
CA PHE A 11 6.62 11.06 -11.43
C PHE A 11 7.33 9.85 -12.07
N ILE A 12 7.18 8.68 -11.44
CA ILE A 12 7.67 7.39 -11.94
C ILE A 12 6.48 6.41 -11.93
N VAL A 13 6.30 5.65 -13.01
CA VAL A 13 5.32 4.56 -13.03
C VAL A 13 6.03 3.28 -12.60
N LEU A 14 5.60 2.70 -11.48
CA LEU A 14 6.13 1.45 -10.95
C LEU A 14 5.23 0.28 -11.34
N GLN A 15 5.84 -0.84 -11.75
CA GLN A 15 5.12 -2.10 -11.87
C GLN A 15 4.69 -2.60 -10.49
N GLU A 16 3.44 -3.06 -10.35
CA GLU A 16 2.90 -3.50 -9.05
C GLU A 16 3.59 -4.76 -8.50
N ARG A 17 4.19 -5.57 -9.37
CA ARG A 17 4.88 -6.80 -8.98
C ARG A 17 6.32 -6.52 -8.57
N LEU A 18 6.71 -7.10 -7.45
CA LEU A 18 8.07 -7.09 -6.96
C LEU A 18 8.80 -8.33 -7.48
N VAL A 19 9.91 -8.14 -8.16
CA VAL A 19 10.75 -9.27 -8.59
C VAL A 19 11.61 -9.72 -7.41
N VAL A 20 11.71 -11.01 -7.15
CA VAL A 20 12.57 -11.53 -6.09
C VAL A 20 13.67 -12.40 -6.68
N HIS A 21 14.91 -12.04 -6.41
CA HIS A 21 16.12 -12.70 -6.86
C HIS A 21 16.70 -13.57 -5.74
N LEU A 22 16.97 -14.83 -6.07
CA LEU A 22 17.60 -15.77 -5.16
C LEU A 22 19.13 -15.57 -5.14
N PRO A 23 19.84 -16.17 -4.18
CA PRO A 23 21.30 -16.13 -4.19
C PRO A 23 21.85 -16.72 -5.49
N GLY A 24 22.77 -16.01 -6.15
CA GLY A 24 23.32 -16.39 -7.46
C GLY A 24 22.72 -15.62 -8.63
N ASP A 25 21.49 -15.11 -8.49
CA ASP A 25 20.87 -14.24 -9.49
C ASP A 25 21.43 -12.81 -9.33
N ALA A 26 22.39 -12.44 -10.16
CA ALA A 26 22.87 -11.06 -10.22
C ALA A 26 21.84 -10.22 -11.00
N PRO A 27 21.26 -9.16 -10.40
CA PRO A 27 20.50 -8.21 -11.18
C PRO A 27 21.44 -7.55 -12.20
N GLY A 28 20.96 -7.33 -13.43
CA GLY A 28 21.75 -6.75 -14.52
C GLY A 28 22.32 -5.36 -14.19
N PRO A 29 23.25 -4.84 -15.01
CA PRO A 29 23.95 -3.57 -14.74
C PRO A 29 23.01 -2.35 -14.63
N GLU A 30 21.77 -2.47 -15.09
CA GLU A 30 20.75 -1.42 -15.02
C GLU A 30 20.01 -1.32 -13.68
N TRP A 31 20.30 -2.22 -12.74
CA TRP A 31 19.72 -2.22 -11.41
C TRP A 31 20.63 -1.53 -10.41
N VAL A 32 20.06 -0.64 -9.61
CA VAL A 32 20.76 0.11 -8.57
C VAL A 32 20.22 -0.30 -7.21
N SER A 33 21.11 -0.64 -6.27
CA SER A 33 20.72 -0.94 -4.90
C SER A 33 20.25 0.33 -4.18
N ILE A 34 19.13 0.23 -3.48
CA ILE A 34 18.69 1.26 -2.55
C ILE A 34 19.50 1.12 -1.27
N GLU A 35 20.25 2.16 -0.92
CA GLU A 35 21.02 2.20 0.30
C GLU A 35 20.08 2.27 1.51
N CYS A 36 20.38 1.43 2.51
CA CYS A 36 19.67 1.41 3.79
C CYS A 36 20.71 1.69 4.89
N ALA A 37 20.57 2.82 5.57
CA ALA A 37 21.44 3.21 6.69
C ALA A 37 21.20 2.32 7.92
N SER A 38 19.96 1.87 8.12
CA SER A 38 19.58 0.96 9.19
C SER A 38 18.59 -0.10 8.72
N LYS A 39 18.61 -1.25 9.40
CA LYS A 39 17.69 -2.37 9.17
C LYS A 39 17.27 -2.97 10.51
N GLU A 40 15.97 -3.06 10.76
CA GLU A 40 15.43 -3.62 12.02
C GLU A 40 14.18 -4.47 11.76
N ALA A 41 14.11 -5.67 12.36
CA ALA A 41 13.01 -6.61 12.21
C ALA A 41 12.19 -6.76 13.49
N TYR A 42 11.03 -6.12 13.54
CA TYR A 42 10.22 -6.06 14.75
C TYR A 42 9.26 -7.23 14.87
N GLY A 43 9.37 -7.99 15.96
CA GLY A 43 8.50 -9.14 16.21
C GLY A 43 8.73 -10.32 15.25
N CYS A 44 9.86 -10.35 14.53
CA CYS A 44 10.23 -11.44 13.63
C CYS A 44 11.23 -12.45 14.24
N GLY A 45 11.74 -12.18 15.45
CA GLY A 45 12.76 -13.00 16.10
C GLY A 45 14.13 -12.98 15.40
N GLU A 46 15.08 -13.78 15.90
CA GLU A 46 16.46 -13.77 15.39
C GLU A 46 16.58 -14.17 13.92
N LEU A 47 15.75 -15.12 13.46
CA LEU A 47 15.72 -15.53 12.06
C LEU A 47 15.22 -14.40 11.16
N GLY A 48 14.26 -13.61 11.63
CA GLY A 48 13.78 -12.42 10.93
C GLY A 48 14.85 -11.35 10.81
N GLU A 49 15.60 -11.07 11.88
CA GLU A 49 16.71 -10.11 11.83
C GLU A 49 17.79 -10.53 10.82
N ARG A 50 18.16 -11.82 10.83
CA ARG A 50 19.12 -12.37 9.85
C ARG A 50 18.59 -12.34 8.42
N LEU A 51 17.29 -12.60 8.23
CA LEU A 51 16.62 -12.47 6.95
C LEU A 51 16.75 -11.03 6.44
N LEU A 52 16.31 -10.04 7.24
CA LEU A 52 16.34 -8.63 6.86
C LEU A 52 17.76 -8.13 6.57
N GLY A 53 18.74 -8.51 7.40
CA GLY A 53 20.14 -8.16 7.19
C GLY A 53 20.67 -8.60 5.83
N GLY A 54 20.20 -9.75 5.33
CA GLY A 54 20.57 -10.28 4.01
C GLY A 54 19.66 -9.87 2.85
N LEU A 55 18.66 -9.01 3.05
CA LEU A 55 17.83 -8.45 1.98
C LEU A 55 18.47 -7.20 1.38
N THR A 56 18.41 -7.06 0.06
CA THR A 56 18.79 -5.82 -0.65
C THR A 56 17.71 -5.43 -1.63
N ILE A 57 17.21 -4.19 -1.53
CA ILE A 57 16.22 -3.65 -2.47
C ILE A 57 16.97 -3.05 -3.65
N HIS A 58 16.53 -3.33 -4.86
CA HIS A 58 17.05 -2.73 -6.09
C HIS A 58 15.94 -2.04 -6.86
N VAL A 59 16.29 -0.95 -7.52
CA VAL A 59 15.43 -0.25 -8.46
C VAL A 59 16.05 -0.30 -9.83
N ARG A 60 15.24 -0.66 -10.83
CA ARG A 60 15.62 -0.56 -12.23
C ARG A 60 15.24 0.82 -12.73
N ARG A 61 16.23 1.68 -12.93
CA ARG A 61 16.02 3.00 -13.52
C ARG A 61 16.15 2.88 -15.03
N LEU A 62 15.02 2.76 -15.73
CA LEU A 62 15.04 2.82 -17.18
C LEU A 62 15.14 4.28 -17.65
N GLY A 63 15.83 4.49 -18.77
CA GLY A 63 15.93 5.81 -19.41
C GLY A 63 14.58 6.31 -19.91
N TYR A 64 14.52 7.57 -20.35
CA TYR A 64 13.31 8.30 -20.74
C TYR A 64 12.39 7.61 -21.76
N SER A 65 12.85 6.58 -22.48
CA SER A 65 12.06 5.83 -23.45
C SER A 65 11.18 4.71 -22.85
N VAL A 66 11.41 4.31 -21.59
CA VAL A 66 10.60 3.28 -20.92
C VAL A 66 10.06 3.83 -19.61
N LEU A 67 8.74 4.05 -19.56
CA LEU A 67 8.04 4.66 -18.42
C LEU A 67 7.97 3.76 -17.17
N ASN A 68 8.30 2.47 -17.31
CA ASN A 68 8.08 1.48 -16.27
C ASN A 68 9.36 1.26 -15.47
N SER A 69 9.44 1.81 -14.25
CA SER A 69 10.43 1.38 -13.28
C SER A 69 9.97 0.07 -12.63
N SER A 70 10.93 -0.77 -12.27
CA SER A 70 10.69 -2.03 -11.59
C SER A 70 11.47 -2.06 -10.28
N LEU A 71 10.89 -2.67 -9.25
CA LEU A 71 11.56 -2.92 -7.99
C LEU A 71 11.90 -4.41 -7.90
N SER A 72 13.03 -4.72 -7.31
CA SER A 72 13.37 -6.10 -6.96
C SER A 72 13.97 -6.20 -5.57
N ILE A 73 13.87 -7.39 -4.99
CA ILE A 73 14.53 -7.76 -3.75
C ILE A 73 15.50 -8.89 -4.06
N ARG A 74 16.71 -8.79 -3.52
CA ARG A 74 17.69 -9.86 -3.56
C ARG A 74 17.90 -10.44 -2.18
N LEU A 75 17.95 -11.77 -2.11
CA LEU A 75 18.29 -12.53 -0.91
C LEU A 75 19.77 -12.92 -0.95
N SER A 76 20.47 -12.73 0.17
CA SER A 76 21.77 -13.37 0.39
C SER A 76 21.60 -14.85 0.76
N HIS A 77 22.68 -15.64 0.66
CA HIS A 77 22.67 -17.04 1.13
C HIS A 77 22.29 -17.17 2.61
N ALA A 78 22.69 -16.21 3.45
CA ALA A 78 22.34 -16.20 4.86
C ALA A 78 20.85 -15.92 5.09
N ALA A 79 20.28 -14.98 4.31
CA ALA A 79 18.85 -14.70 4.34
C ALA A 79 18.03 -15.90 3.89
N LEU A 80 18.44 -16.56 2.80
CA LEU A 80 17.79 -17.78 2.29
C LEU A 80 17.75 -18.90 3.34
N ARG A 81 18.88 -19.17 4.01
CA ARG A 81 18.91 -20.17 5.10
C ARG A 81 18.01 -19.78 6.26
N SER A 82 17.96 -18.50 6.60
CA SER A 82 17.15 -17.99 7.71
C SER A 82 15.65 -18.20 7.45
N ILE A 83 15.17 -17.89 6.23
CA ILE A 83 13.77 -18.13 5.88
C ILE A 83 13.44 -19.61 5.72
N GLN A 84 14.37 -20.43 5.21
CA GLN A 84 14.20 -21.88 5.14
C GLN A 84 14.04 -22.49 6.55
N ALA A 85 14.84 -22.05 7.52
CA ALA A 85 14.70 -22.45 8.91
C ALA A 85 13.31 -22.06 9.46
N GLU A 86 12.85 -20.85 9.18
CA GLU A 86 11.53 -20.38 9.65
C GLU A 86 10.35 -21.12 9.00
N LEU A 87 10.53 -21.59 7.76
CA LEU A 87 9.59 -22.45 7.05
C LEU A 87 9.68 -23.93 7.47
N GLY A 88 10.55 -24.27 8.42
CA GLY A 88 10.71 -25.61 8.98
C GLY A 88 11.51 -26.56 8.09
N VAL A 89 12.41 -26.05 7.26
CA VAL A 89 13.37 -26.87 6.50
C VAL A 89 14.44 -27.40 7.48
N PRO A 90 14.63 -28.73 7.58
CA PRO A 90 15.67 -29.30 8.45
C PRO A 90 17.06 -28.77 8.06
N GLY A 91 17.93 -28.58 9.06
CA GLY A 91 19.24 -27.94 8.87
C GLY A 91 20.10 -28.58 7.78
N GLU A 92 20.03 -29.91 7.63
CA GLU A 92 20.75 -30.69 6.61
C GLU A 92 20.33 -30.39 5.16
N PHE A 93 19.12 -29.84 4.96
CA PHE A 93 18.58 -29.48 3.65
C PHE A 93 18.56 -27.97 3.39
N GLN A 94 19.03 -27.15 4.34
CA GLN A 94 19.09 -25.69 4.15
C GLN A 94 20.17 -25.35 3.12
N GLY A 95 19.79 -24.55 2.12
CA GLY A 95 20.61 -24.20 0.97
C GLY A 95 20.54 -25.18 -0.20
N ALA A 96 19.83 -26.31 -0.08
CA ALA A 96 19.57 -27.20 -1.22
C ALA A 96 18.58 -26.54 -2.21
N GLU A 97 18.85 -26.68 -3.51
CA GLU A 97 18.00 -26.12 -4.57
C GLU A 97 16.57 -26.66 -4.53
N ASP A 98 16.39 -27.94 -4.20
CA ASP A 98 15.08 -28.58 -4.08
C ASP A 98 14.24 -28.05 -2.91
N CYS A 99 14.87 -27.32 -1.99
CA CYS A 99 14.24 -26.73 -0.80
C CYS A 99 14.10 -25.20 -0.90
N LEU A 100 14.27 -24.62 -2.10
CA LEU A 100 14.06 -23.19 -2.31
C LEU A 100 12.60 -22.81 -2.04
N PRO A 101 12.34 -21.76 -1.25
CA PRO A 101 10.99 -21.26 -1.07
C PRO A 101 10.49 -20.61 -2.36
N GLU A 102 9.21 -20.77 -2.65
CA GLU A 102 8.53 -19.90 -3.60
C GLU A 102 8.41 -18.52 -2.96
N VAL A 103 8.82 -17.48 -3.67
CA VAL A 103 8.79 -16.11 -3.16
C VAL A 103 7.93 -15.26 -4.09
N ASP A 104 6.91 -14.63 -3.52
CA ASP A 104 6.06 -13.66 -4.19
C ASP A 104 6.17 -12.30 -3.49
N GLY A 105 6.01 -11.23 -4.26
CA GLY A 105 6.15 -9.89 -3.73
C GLY A 105 5.26 -8.89 -4.46
N ALA A 106 4.73 -7.95 -3.68
CA ALA A 106 3.87 -6.90 -4.19
C ALA A 106 4.28 -5.54 -3.61
N ILE A 107 4.31 -4.52 -4.47
CA ILE A 107 4.39 -3.14 -4.03
C ILE A 107 3.00 -2.73 -3.53
N LYS A 108 2.90 -2.34 -2.26
CA LYS A 108 1.63 -1.89 -1.66
C LYS A 108 1.52 -0.39 -1.71
N ILE A 109 2.60 0.32 -1.41
CA ILE A 109 2.67 1.78 -1.43
C ILE A 109 4.03 2.19 -1.98
N ALA A 110 4.03 3.18 -2.87
CA ALA A 110 5.24 3.85 -3.31
C ALA A 110 4.95 5.35 -3.35
N SER A 111 5.42 6.08 -2.34
CA SER A 111 5.40 7.54 -2.29
C SER A 111 6.83 8.08 -2.28
N ARG A 112 6.99 9.41 -2.25
CA ARG A 112 8.31 10.04 -2.14
C ARG A 112 9.01 9.77 -0.82
N GLU A 113 8.23 9.51 0.24
CA GLU A 113 8.74 9.41 1.60
C GLU A 113 8.75 7.98 2.12
N VAL A 114 7.79 7.15 1.68
CA VAL A 114 7.63 5.78 2.18
C VAL A 114 7.37 4.80 1.04
N LEU A 115 8.03 3.65 1.14
CA LEU A 115 7.82 2.51 0.28
C LEU A 115 7.40 1.32 1.17
N VAL A 116 6.23 0.75 0.88
CA VAL A 116 5.71 -0.43 1.60
C VAL A 116 5.61 -1.59 0.62
N LEU A 117 6.36 -2.65 0.91
CA LEU A 117 6.36 -3.89 0.16
C LEU A 117 5.73 -4.99 1.00
N MET A 118 5.04 -5.91 0.35
CA MET A 118 4.61 -7.17 0.95
C MET A 118 5.42 -8.29 0.31
N VAL A 119 6.10 -9.10 1.12
CA VAL A 119 6.86 -10.26 0.66
C VAL A 119 6.29 -11.52 1.29
N ILE A 120 6.06 -12.53 0.46
CA ILE A 120 5.48 -13.81 0.83
C ILE A 120 6.50 -14.89 0.51
N PHE A 121 6.87 -15.69 1.51
CA PHE A 121 7.67 -16.89 1.36
C PHE A 121 6.77 -18.10 1.60
N LEU A 122 6.76 -19.01 0.65
CA LEU A 122 5.93 -20.21 0.66
C LEU A 122 6.82 -21.44 0.51
N ARG A 123 6.62 -22.42 1.38
CA ARG A 123 7.09 -23.79 1.17
C ARG A 123 5.91 -24.63 0.69
N ARG A 124 6.09 -25.34 -0.43
CA ARG A 124 5.07 -26.16 -1.10
C ARG A 124 4.10 -26.82 -0.10
N ASN A 125 2.88 -26.28 -0.03
CA ASN A 125 1.72 -26.77 0.74
C ASN A 125 1.93 -26.98 2.26
N GLN A 126 2.93 -26.36 2.89
CA GLN A 126 3.20 -26.57 4.32
C GLN A 126 3.08 -25.27 5.12
N THR A 127 3.94 -24.31 4.82
CA THR A 127 4.14 -23.13 5.66
C THR A 127 4.27 -21.89 4.78
N LYS A 128 3.59 -20.83 5.20
CA LYS A 128 3.67 -19.51 4.60
C LYS A 128 4.18 -18.52 5.66
N ARG A 129 5.03 -17.61 5.21
CA ARG A 129 5.46 -16.43 5.97
C ARG A 129 5.27 -15.20 5.12
N THR A 130 4.64 -14.18 5.71
CA THR A 130 4.38 -12.92 5.03
C THR A 130 4.93 -11.80 5.90
N TYR A 131 5.60 -10.84 5.27
CA TYR A 131 6.13 -9.65 5.94
C TYR A 131 5.78 -8.40 5.16
N TYR A 132 5.61 -7.31 5.89
CA TYR A 132 5.71 -5.97 5.34
C TYR A 132 7.15 -5.47 5.49
N LEU A 133 7.70 -4.94 4.41
CA LEU A 133 8.93 -4.16 4.43
C LEU A 133 8.57 -2.70 4.26
N VAL A 134 8.99 -1.86 5.19
CA VAL A 134 8.72 -0.42 5.18
C VAL A 134 10.05 0.29 5.06
N TYR A 135 10.30 0.90 3.90
CA TYR A 135 11.45 1.76 3.70
C TYR A 135 11.02 3.21 3.90
N ASP A 136 11.71 3.92 4.80
CA ASP A 136 11.55 5.34 5.04
C ASP A 136 12.70 6.10 4.38
N ALA A 137 12.37 6.93 3.41
CA ALA A 137 13.37 7.65 2.62
C ALA A 137 14.05 8.78 3.42
N LYS A 138 13.46 9.23 4.53
CA LYS A 138 13.98 10.36 5.32
C LYS A 138 15.27 10.00 6.05
N ASP A 139 15.32 8.80 6.62
CA ASP A 139 16.46 8.28 7.38
C ASP A 139 17.14 7.08 6.66
N ALA A 140 16.66 6.74 5.47
CA ALA A 140 17.07 5.56 4.72
C ALA A 140 16.99 4.27 5.57
N SER A 141 15.97 4.17 6.42
CA SER A 141 15.76 3.00 7.28
C SER A 141 14.85 1.97 6.61
N LEU A 142 15.11 0.69 6.88
CA LEU A 142 14.29 -0.40 6.41
C LEU A 142 13.79 -1.23 7.60
N TYR A 143 12.47 -1.29 7.75
CA TYR A 143 11.82 -2.04 8.81
C TYR A 143 11.15 -3.29 8.25
N MET A 144 11.27 -4.41 8.96
CA MET A 144 10.49 -5.61 8.67
C MET A 144 9.48 -5.88 9.78
N ILE A 145 8.23 -6.12 9.39
CA ILE A 145 7.13 -6.36 10.31
C ILE A 145 6.41 -7.62 9.82
N PRO A 146 6.15 -8.63 10.68
CA PRO A 146 5.38 -9.80 10.29
C PRO A 146 3.96 -9.37 9.91
N TYR A 147 3.33 -10.12 9.03
CA TYR A 147 1.93 -9.93 8.71
C TYR A 147 1.04 -10.04 9.96
N ILE A 148 -0.20 -9.55 9.86
CA ILE A 148 -1.15 -9.58 10.98
C ILE A 148 -1.30 -10.98 11.60
N PRO A 149 -1.69 -11.08 12.88
CA PRO A 149 -1.91 -12.35 13.57
C PRO A 149 -2.74 -13.36 12.76
N ARG A 150 -2.42 -14.65 12.88
CA ARG A 150 -2.99 -15.71 12.02
C ARG A 150 -4.48 -15.96 12.22
N ASP A 151 -5.02 -15.56 13.36
CA ASP A 151 -6.45 -15.60 13.66
C ASP A 151 -7.21 -14.44 13.00
N LEU A 152 -6.50 -13.50 12.37
CA LEU A 152 -7.05 -12.34 11.68
C LEU A 152 -6.84 -12.41 10.17
N GLU A 153 -7.83 -11.89 9.44
CA GLU A 153 -7.83 -11.74 7.99
C GLU A 153 -8.04 -10.27 7.64
N ALA A 154 -7.13 -9.70 6.84
CA ALA A 154 -7.25 -8.34 6.33
C ALA A 154 -8.56 -8.17 5.55
N THR A 155 -9.28 -7.09 5.81
CA THR A 155 -10.57 -6.77 5.20
C THR A 155 -10.45 -5.48 4.38
N PHE A 156 -11.18 -5.41 3.27
CA PHE A 156 -11.17 -4.31 2.28
C PHE A 156 -9.89 -4.16 1.47
N SER A 157 -8.70 -4.29 2.10
CA SER A 157 -7.41 -4.24 1.41
C SER A 157 -6.30 -4.93 2.18
N LEU A 158 -5.31 -5.45 1.45
CA LEU A 158 -4.04 -5.96 1.99
C LEU A 158 -2.98 -4.85 2.15
N THR A 159 -3.29 -3.63 1.69
CA THR A 159 -2.41 -2.47 1.78
C THR A 159 -2.62 -1.78 3.12
N PRO A 160 -1.62 -1.73 4.00
CA PRO A 160 -1.72 -0.98 5.24
C PRO A 160 -1.66 0.52 4.96
N VAL A 161 -2.21 1.33 5.85
CA VAL A 161 -2.10 2.79 5.82
C VAL A 161 -0.89 3.22 6.65
N PRO A 162 0.15 3.80 6.05
CA PRO A 162 1.26 4.38 6.79
C PRO A 162 0.80 5.70 7.39
N ALA A 163 1.01 5.86 8.69
CA ALA A 163 0.80 7.11 9.42
C ALA A 163 2.09 7.53 10.10
N ARG A 164 2.30 8.83 10.27
CA ARG A 164 3.45 9.30 11.04
C ARG A 164 3.11 9.24 12.54
N PRO A 165 3.98 8.64 13.36
CA PRO A 165 3.78 8.59 14.81
C PRO A 165 3.93 9.98 15.42
N ALA A 166 3.26 10.18 16.56
CA ALA A 166 3.36 11.38 17.40
C ALA A 166 4.80 11.84 17.67
N GLY A 167 5.71 10.89 17.86
CA GLY A 167 7.11 11.10 18.23
C GLY A 167 8.05 11.31 17.04
N GLY A 168 7.53 11.30 15.80
CA GLY A 168 8.27 11.69 14.60
C GLY A 168 9.32 10.70 14.08
N GLN A 169 9.51 9.54 14.71
CA GLN A 169 10.45 8.51 14.25
C GLN A 169 9.71 7.26 13.73
N GLY A 170 10.01 6.88 12.49
CA GLY A 170 9.42 5.74 11.79
C GLY A 170 7.99 5.98 11.30
N HIS A 171 7.34 4.91 10.87
CA HIS A 171 5.96 4.90 10.38
C HIS A 171 5.11 3.92 11.18
N GLU A 172 3.89 4.30 11.52
CA GLU A 172 2.86 3.38 12.02
C GLU A 172 2.14 2.74 10.84
N LEU A 173 1.80 1.46 10.94
CA LEU A 173 0.98 0.79 9.94
C LEU A 173 -0.40 0.47 10.52
N ALA A 174 -1.45 0.94 9.87
CA ALA A 174 -2.83 0.63 10.25
C ALA A 174 -3.50 -0.26 9.20
N LEU A 175 -4.19 -1.31 9.62
CA LEU A 175 -4.92 -2.21 8.73
C LEU A 175 -6.21 -2.69 9.38
N ILE A 176 -7.30 -2.74 8.60
CA ILE A 176 -8.56 -3.30 9.08
C ILE A 176 -8.54 -4.81 8.82
N ALA A 177 -8.81 -5.59 9.85
CA ALA A 177 -8.90 -7.05 9.78
C ALA A 177 -10.18 -7.54 10.46
N ARG A 178 -10.49 -8.82 10.32
CA ARG A 178 -11.58 -9.51 11.03
C ARG A 178 -11.11 -10.88 11.46
N LYS A 179 -11.76 -11.49 12.45
CA LYS A 179 -11.43 -12.87 12.82
C LYS A 179 -11.74 -13.83 11.66
N PHE A 180 -10.83 -14.76 11.43
CA PHE A 180 -11.10 -15.94 10.66
C PHE A 180 -12.13 -16.83 11.42
N TRP A 181 -12.95 -17.59 10.69
CA TRP A 181 -13.97 -18.54 11.16
C TRP A 181 -13.79 -19.12 12.59
N PRO A 182 -14.87 -19.41 13.37
CA PRO A 182 -16.29 -19.47 12.99
C PRO A 182 -17.15 -18.28 13.46
N GLN A 183 -16.56 -17.23 14.04
CA GLN A 183 -17.32 -16.13 14.63
C GLN A 183 -17.59 -14.99 13.64
N ARG A 184 -18.50 -15.21 12.67
CA ARG A 184 -18.93 -14.18 11.69
C ARG A 184 -19.62 -12.96 12.30
N ALA A 185 -19.93 -12.98 13.60
CA ALA A 185 -20.62 -11.89 14.30
C ALA A 185 -19.67 -10.83 14.89
N GLU A 186 -18.35 -11.01 14.83
CA GLU A 186 -17.44 -10.00 15.36
C GLU A 186 -17.30 -8.82 14.40
N ARG A 187 -17.41 -7.61 14.95
CA ARG A 187 -17.08 -6.36 14.28
C ARG A 187 -15.62 -6.41 13.80
N GLY A 188 -15.30 -5.60 12.78
CA GLY A 188 -13.91 -5.44 12.34
C GLY A 188 -12.95 -5.13 13.49
N ARG A 189 -11.68 -5.39 13.29
CA ARG A 189 -10.58 -5.09 14.21
C ARG A 189 -9.60 -4.18 13.50
N LEU A 190 -9.22 -3.09 14.14
CA LEU A 190 -8.16 -2.22 13.66
C LEU A 190 -6.85 -2.74 14.24
N CYS A 191 -5.97 -3.21 13.36
CA CYS A 191 -4.63 -3.65 13.70
C CYS A 191 -3.68 -2.48 13.46
N VAL A 192 -2.96 -2.05 14.49
CA VAL A 192 -1.99 -0.95 14.41
C VAL A 192 -0.62 -1.45 14.85
N CYS A 193 0.39 -1.25 14.02
CA CYS A 193 1.79 -1.49 14.36
C CYS A 193 2.49 -0.14 14.54
N THR A 194 2.93 0.17 15.75
CA THR A 194 3.61 1.43 16.10
C THR A 194 5.06 1.17 16.52
N PRO A 195 5.94 2.18 16.51
CA PRO A 195 7.26 2.11 17.15
C PRO A 195 7.25 1.52 18.55
N VAL A 196 6.22 1.81 19.35
CA VAL A 196 6.10 1.31 20.72
C VAL A 196 5.79 -0.18 20.73
N THR A 197 4.81 -0.64 19.93
CA THR A 197 4.44 -2.06 19.89
C THR A 197 5.55 -2.93 19.32
N ARG A 198 6.36 -2.38 18.42
CA ARG A 198 7.56 -3.03 17.86
C ARG A 198 8.60 -3.44 18.90
N THR A 199 8.69 -2.71 20.01
CA THR A 199 9.57 -3.05 21.14
C THR A 199 8.97 -4.08 22.10
N SER A 200 7.70 -4.46 21.93
CA SER A 200 7.03 -5.43 22.81
C SER A 200 7.33 -6.86 22.38
N TYR A 201 8.08 -7.59 23.21
CA TYR A 201 8.40 -9.00 22.98
C TYR A 201 7.24 -9.96 23.28
N SER A 202 6.25 -9.55 24.08
CA SER A 202 5.22 -10.45 24.61
C SER A 202 3.91 -10.49 23.80
N THR A 203 3.56 -9.39 23.14
CA THR A 203 2.24 -9.23 22.48
C THR A 203 2.33 -9.20 20.95
N GLY A 204 3.54 -9.25 20.41
CA GLY A 204 3.80 -9.06 18.98
C GLY A 204 3.70 -7.59 18.56
N PRO A 205 4.06 -7.28 17.31
CA PRO A 205 4.20 -5.90 16.85
C PRO A 205 2.86 -5.23 16.52
N TRP A 206 1.75 -5.97 16.58
CA TRP A 206 0.40 -5.49 16.23
C TRP A 206 -0.46 -5.34 17.49
N GLU A 207 -0.88 -4.10 17.78
CA GLU A 207 -1.98 -3.83 18.69
C GLU A 207 -3.31 -4.03 17.96
N THR A 208 -4.24 -4.76 18.58
CA THR A 208 -5.56 -5.04 17.99
C THR A 208 -6.66 -4.36 18.79
N LYS A 209 -7.38 -3.43 18.15
CA LYS A 209 -8.50 -2.70 18.75
C LYS A 209 -9.81 -3.11 18.09
N VAL A 210 -10.88 -3.23 18.87
CA VAL A 210 -12.22 -3.49 18.31
C VAL A 210 -12.62 -2.27 17.48
N HIS A 211 -12.92 -2.50 16.21
CA HIS A 211 -13.21 -1.45 15.26
C HIS A 211 -14.67 -1.48 14.82
N ARG A 212 -15.38 -0.36 15.01
CA ARG A 212 -16.76 -0.23 14.58
C ARG A 212 -16.79 0.45 13.21
N PHE A 213 -16.74 -0.37 12.17
CA PHE A 213 -16.98 0.11 10.82
C PHE A 213 -18.48 0.39 10.62
N PRO A 214 -18.85 1.49 9.95
CA PRO A 214 -20.25 1.84 9.72
C PRO A 214 -20.96 0.80 8.83
N GLU A 215 -22.24 0.58 9.09
CA GLU A 215 -23.08 -0.25 8.23
C GLU A 215 -23.37 0.51 6.93
N LEU A 216 -22.90 -0.03 5.81
CA LEU A 216 -23.07 0.55 4.49
C LEU A 216 -24.06 -0.27 3.65
N PRO A 217 -24.85 0.37 2.79
CA PRO A 217 -25.84 -0.32 1.96
C PRO A 217 -25.20 -1.20 0.87
N GLN A 218 -23.92 -0.98 0.54
CA GLN A 218 -23.17 -1.76 -0.46
C GLN A 218 -21.83 -2.19 0.15
N ALA A 219 -21.26 -3.27 -0.40
CA ALA A 219 -19.95 -3.76 0.01
C ALA A 219 -18.89 -2.67 -0.20
N PHE A 220 -18.09 -2.39 0.83
CA PHE A 220 -17.05 -1.38 0.80
C PHE A 220 -15.75 -1.92 0.19
N SER A 221 -15.13 -1.14 -0.69
CA SER A 221 -13.79 -1.41 -1.24
C SER A 221 -12.84 -0.28 -0.87
N ALA A 222 -11.70 -0.59 -0.26
CA ALA A 222 -10.69 0.42 0.03
C ALA A 222 -9.79 0.62 -1.19
N ASP A 223 -10.27 1.38 -2.17
CA ASP A 223 -9.58 1.64 -3.43
C ASP A 223 -8.34 2.54 -3.23
N VAL A 224 -8.44 3.52 -2.33
CA VAL A 224 -7.33 4.41 -1.97
C VAL A 224 -7.20 4.53 -0.45
N MET A 225 -5.96 4.59 0.03
CA MET A 225 -5.63 4.68 1.44
C MET A 225 -4.58 5.76 1.68
N PHE A 226 -4.77 6.60 2.68
CA PHE A 226 -3.83 7.65 3.05
C PHE A 226 -4.03 8.06 4.51
N SER A 227 -3.07 8.80 5.06
CA SER A 227 -3.17 9.41 6.38
C SER A 227 -3.15 10.93 6.29
N LEU A 228 -3.73 11.58 7.29
CA LEU A 228 -3.63 13.01 7.52
C LEU A 228 -3.58 13.20 9.04
N GLU A 229 -2.47 13.75 9.53
CA GLU A 229 -2.19 13.86 10.96
C GLU A 229 -2.29 12.47 11.64
N ASP A 230 -3.08 12.37 12.70
CA ASP A 230 -3.33 11.14 13.46
C ASP A 230 -4.50 10.29 12.91
N LYS A 231 -5.04 10.66 11.74
CA LYS A 231 -6.20 10.00 11.13
C LYS A 231 -5.78 9.18 9.92
N VAL A 232 -6.35 7.98 9.85
CA VAL A 232 -6.17 7.06 8.72
C VAL A 232 -7.47 6.96 7.93
N PHE A 233 -7.36 7.00 6.61
CA PHE A 233 -8.48 7.07 5.68
C PHE A 233 -8.47 5.87 4.74
N TRP A 234 -9.64 5.27 4.56
CA TRP A 234 -9.95 4.27 3.54
C TRP A 234 -11.03 4.85 2.64
N ALA A 235 -10.70 5.05 1.37
CA ALA A 235 -11.59 5.65 0.39
C ALA A 235 -12.09 4.59 -0.60
N ASP A 236 -13.41 4.49 -0.70
CA ASP A 236 -14.14 3.81 -1.76
C ASP A 236 -14.55 4.86 -2.80
N LEU A 237 -13.96 4.79 -3.99
CA LEU A 237 -14.15 5.76 -5.07
C LEU A 237 -15.55 5.69 -5.71
N SER A 238 -16.39 4.75 -5.28
CA SER A 238 -17.80 4.62 -5.64
C SER A 238 -18.74 5.15 -4.56
N GLN A 239 -18.35 5.11 -3.28
CA GLN A 239 -19.27 5.37 -2.16
C GLN A 239 -18.89 6.57 -1.28
N GLY A 240 -17.63 6.67 -0.85
CA GLY A 240 -17.21 7.65 0.15
C GLY A 240 -15.86 7.33 0.79
N VAL A 241 -15.56 8.00 1.88
CA VAL A 241 -14.34 7.79 2.66
C VAL A 241 -14.69 7.50 4.11
N ALA A 242 -14.14 6.41 4.63
CA ALA A 242 -14.15 6.08 6.05
C ALA A 242 -12.83 6.54 6.66
N TYR A 243 -12.86 7.09 7.87
CA TYR A 243 -11.65 7.40 8.62
C TYR A 243 -11.77 7.06 10.08
N THR A 244 -10.62 6.74 10.69
CA THR A 244 -10.48 6.53 12.13
C THR A 244 -9.36 7.39 12.65
N ASP A 245 -9.58 8.00 13.81
CA ASP A 245 -8.53 8.66 14.56
C ASP A 245 -7.78 7.62 15.41
N LEU A 246 -6.47 7.46 15.17
CA LEU A 246 -5.66 6.47 15.89
C LEU A 246 -5.47 6.82 17.37
N ARG A 247 -5.66 8.09 17.74
CA ARG A 247 -5.55 8.60 19.11
C ARG A 247 -6.86 8.48 19.87
N ASP A 248 -7.98 8.36 19.15
CA ASP A 248 -9.27 8.14 19.77
C ASP A 248 -9.36 6.68 20.26
N GLY A 249 -9.37 6.51 21.58
CA GLY A 249 -9.49 5.20 22.22
C GLY A 249 -10.76 4.43 21.85
N SER A 250 -11.75 5.10 21.24
CA SER A 250 -12.99 4.48 20.77
C SER A 250 -12.83 3.63 19.50
N CYS A 251 -11.80 3.90 18.68
CA CYS A 251 -11.55 3.27 17.37
C CYS A 251 -12.82 3.11 16.51
N SER A 252 -13.68 4.12 16.52
CA SER A 252 -14.87 4.18 15.68
C SER A 252 -14.57 4.86 14.35
N SER A 253 -15.11 4.31 13.25
CA SER A 253 -14.97 4.91 11.93
C SER A 253 -16.10 5.90 11.66
N VAL A 254 -15.76 7.08 11.18
CA VAL A 254 -16.73 8.01 10.58
C VAL A 254 -16.71 7.82 9.07
N PHE A 255 -17.89 7.73 8.45
CA PHE A 255 -18.01 7.61 6.99
C PHE A 255 -18.65 8.84 6.36
N ILE A 256 -17.93 9.42 5.41
CA ILE A 256 -18.34 10.60 4.67
C ILE A 256 -18.64 10.18 3.22
N LYS A 257 -19.89 10.34 2.82
CA LYS A 257 -20.36 10.02 1.46
C LYS A 257 -19.67 10.90 0.42
N LEU A 258 -19.43 10.37 -0.78
CA LEU A 258 -18.96 11.18 -1.91
C LEU A 258 -19.93 12.33 -2.23
N PRO A 259 -19.44 13.40 -2.91
CA PRO A 259 -20.29 14.49 -3.36
C PRO A 259 -21.50 14.00 -4.14
N ARG A 260 -22.63 14.75 -4.03
CA ARG A 260 -23.87 14.41 -4.77
C ARG A 260 -23.58 14.26 -6.27
N GLY A 261 -24.12 13.20 -6.86
CA GLY A 261 -23.92 12.85 -8.28
C GLY A 261 -22.60 12.13 -8.61
N CYS A 262 -21.73 11.86 -7.62
CA CYS A 262 -20.51 11.10 -7.82
C CYS A 262 -20.61 9.64 -7.34
N ARG A 263 -21.61 9.32 -6.51
CA ARG A 263 -21.82 7.95 -6.03
C ARG A 263 -22.22 7.03 -7.18
N ILE A 264 -21.63 5.85 -7.24
CA ILE A 264 -22.03 4.78 -8.16
C ILE A 264 -22.94 3.85 -7.38
N ASP A 265 -24.16 3.64 -7.88
CA ASP A 265 -25.05 2.64 -7.33
C ASP A 265 -24.88 1.33 -8.12
N LEU A 266 -24.12 0.40 -7.54
CA LEU A 266 -23.87 -0.90 -8.17
C LEU A 266 -25.13 -1.76 -8.26
N SER A 267 -26.10 -1.55 -7.36
CA SER A 267 -27.35 -2.32 -7.33
C SER A 267 -28.35 -1.92 -8.42
N ALA A 268 -28.21 -0.70 -8.96
CA ALA A 268 -29.06 -0.17 -10.01
C ALA A 268 -28.55 -0.49 -11.43
N LEU A 269 -27.39 -1.17 -11.55
CA LEU A 269 -26.78 -1.47 -12.83
C LEU A 269 -27.23 -2.85 -13.35
N PRO A 270 -27.43 -3.01 -14.66
CA PRO A 270 -27.70 -4.32 -15.26
C PRO A 270 -26.58 -5.30 -14.93
N THR A 271 -26.91 -6.56 -14.67
CA THR A 271 -25.97 -7.62 -14.30
C THR A 271 -24.80 -7.78 -15.29
N ASP A 272 -25.04 -7.46 -16.57
CA ASP A 272 -24.04 -7.59 -17.65
C ASP A 272 -23.28 -6.29 -17.96
N ALA A 273 -23.50 -5.23 -17.19
CA ALA A 273 -22.82 -3.96 -17.40
C ALA A 273 -21.33 -4.12 -17.08
N ARG A 274 -20.47 -3.93 -18.10
CA ARG A 274 -19.03 -3.77 -17.88
C ARG A 274 -18.77 -2.41 -17.24
N ILE A 275 -18.70 -2.40 -15.91
CA ILE A 275 -18.35 -1.22 -15.14
C ILE A 275 -16.83 -1.08 -15.20
N GLU A 276 -16.34 0.03 -15.75
CA GLU A 276 -14.93 0.38 -15.67
C GLU A 276 -14.56 0.60 -14.19
N PRO A 277 -13.43 0.03 -13.71
CA PRO A 277 -13.00 0.23 -12.33
C PRO A 277 -12.97 1.72 -11.95
N PRO A 278 -13.46 2.10 -10.75
CA PRO A 278 -13.53 3.51 -10.34
C PRO A 278 -12.19 4.25 -10.41
N ASP A 279 -11.08 3.56 -10.14
CA ASP A 279 -9.72 4.10 -10.11
C ASP A 279 -9.19 4.52 -11.51
N MET A 280 -9.87 4.13 -12.58
CA MET A 280 -9.53 4.55 -13.95
C MET A 280 -9.94 6.01 -14.25
N SER A 281 -10.91 6.55 -13.52
CA SER A 281 -11.44 7.90 -13.76
C SER A 281 -11.53 8.75 -12.50
N ARG A 282 -11.16 8.20 -11.35
CA ARG A 282 -11.35 8.84 -10.05
C ARG A 282 -10.15 8.57 -9.15
N THR A 283 -9.88 9.49 -8.25
CA THR A 283 -8.88 9.30 -7.20
C THR A 283 -9.21 10.19 -6.00
N MET A 284 -8.65 9.86 -4.85
CA MET A 284 -8.74 10.63 -3.62
C MET A 284 -7.39 10.63 -2.93
N GLY A 285 -7.02 11.71 -2.27
CA GLY A 285 -5.78 11.76 -1.50
C GLY A 285 -5.67 13.00 -0.65
N CYS A 286 -4.69 13.00 0.25
CA CYS A 286 -4.29 14.19 0.97
C CYS A 286 -3.26 14.96 0.13
N VAL A 287 -3.53 16.23 -0.17
CA VAL A 287 -2.61 17.12 -0.87
C VAL A 287 -2.57 18.44 -0.11
N GLU A 288 -1.39 18.84 0.34
CA GLU A 288 -1.16 20.10 1.10
C GLU A 288 -2.05 20.19 2.36
N GLY A 289 -2.17 19.08 3.10
CA GLY A 289 -2.99 19.01 4.31
C GLY A 289 -4.50 19.01 4.07
N SER A 290 -4.95 18.96 2.81
CA SER A 290 -6.37 18.91 2.45
C SER A 290 -6.71 17.64 1.71
N ILE A 291 -7.83 17.01 2.04
CA ILE A 291 -8.31 15.83 1.33
C ILE A 291 -9.04 16.29 0.06
N LYS A 292 -8.57 15.82 -1.09
CA LYS A 292 -9.11 16.15 -2.42
C LYS A 292 -9.66 14.89 -3.06
N PHE A 293 -10.84 15.01 -3.68
CA PHE A 293 -11.43 13.99 -4.55
C PHE A 293 -11.48 14.53 -5.96
N VAL A 294 -11.07 13.72 -6.93
CA VAL A 294 -11.06 14.05 -8.35
C VAL A 294 -11.87 13.01 -9.11
N CYS A 295 -12.73 13.47 -10.01
CA CYS A 295 -13.52 12.61 -10.89
C CYS A 295 -13.51 13.17 -12.31
N ILE A 296 -13.19 12.32 -13.26
CA ILE A 296 -13.22 12.61 -14.69
C ILE A 296 -14.55 12.08 -15.23
N THR A 297 -15.45 12.97 -15.63
CA THR A 297 -16.69 12.60 -16.31
C THR A 297 -16.47 12.66 -17.81
N ARG A 298 -16.68 11.54 -18.52
CA ARG A 298 -16.73 11.51 -19.99
C ARG A 298 -18.16 11.84 -20.42
N GLY A 299 -18.34 12.79 -21.33
CA GLY A 299 -19.65 13.09 -21.91
C GLY A 299 -20.26 11.87 -22.61
N MET A 300 -21.58 11.89 -22.85
CA MET A 300 -22.33 10.80 -23.51
C MET A 300 -21.72 10.41 -24.86
N THR A 301 -21.10 11.36 -25.54
CA THR A 301 -20.27 11.14 -26.71
C THR A 301 -18.85 10.81 -26.24
N ARG A 302 -18.37 9.58 -26.47
CA ARG A 302 -16.97 9.17 -26.25
C ARG A 302 -16.00 9.86 -27.21
N ARG A 303 -16.19 11.16 -27.50
CA ARG A 303 -15.28 11.96 -28.30
C ARG A 303 -14.11 12.36 -27.41
N PRO A 304 -12.86 12.06 -27.80
CA PRO A 304 -11.68 12.53 -27.07
C PRO A 304 -11.69 14.06 -26.97
N GLY A 305 -11.42 14.62 -25.79
CA GLY A 305 -11.33 16.06 -25.54
C GLY A 305 -12.62 16.74 -25.04
N SER A 306 -13.62 15.96 -24.62
CA SER A 306 -14.81 16.46 -23.89
C SER A 306 -14.87 16.00 -22.43
N GLU A 307 -13.73 15.55 -21.89
CA GLU A 307 -13.61 15.15 -20.51
C GLU A 307 -13.71 16.37 -19.58
N ILE A 308 -14.59 16.27 -18.58
CA ILE A 308 -14.74 17.27 -17.53
C ILE A 308 -14.11 16.70 -16.27
N VAL A 309 -13.05 17.35 -15.80
CA VAL A 309 -12.44 17.05 -14.50
C VAL A 309 -13.15 17.89 -13.45
N LYS A 310 -13.67 17.22 -12.43
CA LYS A 310 -14.29 17.84 -11.27
C LYS A 310 -13.42 17.57 -10.05
N VAL A 311 -13.18 18.62 -9.26
CA VAL A 311 -12.36 18.55 -8.05
C VAL A 311 -13.16 19.06 -6.85
N TRP A 312 -13.17 18.26 -5.79
CA TRP A 312 -13.76 18.59 -4.50
C TRP A 312 -12.71 18.56 -3.41
N THR A 313 -12.87 19.43 -2.43
CA THR A 313 -12.06 19.45 -1.21
C THR A 313 -12.98 19.14 -0.03
N LEU A 314 -12.56 18.22 0.82
CA LEU A 314 -13.30 17.87 2.02
C LEU A 314 -13.00 18.87 3.14
N ASP A 315 -14.06 19.45 3.71
CA ASP A 315 -14.02 20.11 5.01
C ASP A 315 -14.27 19.03 6.06
N LEU A 316 -13.21 18.61 6.76
CA LEU A 316 -13.27 17.48 7.69
C LEU A 316 -14.11 17.81 8.93
N ASP A 317 -14.07 19.05 9.40
CA ASP A 317 -14.82 19.50 10.58
C ASP A 317 -16.33 19.49 10.31
N ARG A 318 -16.73 19.93 9.12
CA ARG A 318 -18.14 19.91 8.69
C ARG A 318 -18.57 18.58 8.06
N GLN A 319 -17.61 17.72 7.72
CA GLN A 319 -17.82 16.48 6.96
C GLN A 319 -18.51 16.74 5.61
N GLU A 320 -18.17 17.86 4.97
CA GLU A 320 -18.82 18.36 3.75
C GLU A 320 -17.83 18.56 2.60
N TRP A 321 -18.25 18.19 1.39
CA TRP A 321 -17.46 18.40 0.18
C TRP A 321 -17.73 19.77 -0.44
N LYS A 322 -16.68 20.59 -0.55
CA LYS A 322 -16.71 21.88 -1.26
C LYS A 322 -16.16 21.70 -2.67
N ARG A 323 -16.97 22.03 -3.68
CA ARG A 323 -16.57 21.96 -5.10
C ARG A 323 -15.69 23.17 -5.44
N ARG A 324 -14.48 22.95 -5.95
CA ARG A 324 -13.52 24.03 -6.25
C ARG A 324 -13.52 24.50 -7.72
N ALA A 325 -13.58 23.61 -8.70
CA ALA A 325 -13.52 24.00 -10.13
C ALA A 325 -13.98 22.91 -11.11
N PHE A 326 -14.27 23.33 -12.34
CA PHE A 326 -14.32 22.49 -13.54
C PHE A 326 -13.07 22.78 -14.38
N LEU A 327 -12.37 21.75 -14.82
CA LEU A 327 -11.37 21.88 -15.88
C LEU A 327 -11.87 21.09 -17.08
N ALA A 328 -12.09 21.78 -18.20
CA ALA A 328 -12.31 21.11 -19.48
C ALA A 328 -10.95 20.70 -20.02
N CYS A 329 -10.74 19.41 -20.26
CA CYS A 329 -9.54 18.95 -20.95
C CYS A 329 -9.61 19.35 -22.43
N GLY A 330 -9.06 20.51 -22.78
CA GLY A 330 -8.75 20.84 -24.17
C GLY A 330 -7.74 19.84 -24.75
N LYS A 331 -7.89 19.51 -26.04
CA LYS A 331 -7.11 18.48 -26.77
C LYS A 331 -5.62 18.45 -26.39
N ILE A 332 -5.23 17.50 -25.55
CA ILE A 332 -3.84 17.03 -25.46
C ILE A 332 -3.76 15.81 -26.38
N SER A 333 -3.30 16.03 -27.61
CA SER A 333 -3.06 14.95 -28.55
C SER A 333 -1.86 14.11 -28.10
N GLY A 334 -2.11 12.86 -27.73
CA GLY A 334 -1.12 11.79 -27.75
C GLY A 334 -0.47 11.43 -26.42
N SER A 335 -1.18 10.70 -25.54
CA SER A 335 -0.55 9.73 -24.64
C SER A 335 -1.59 8.76 -24.05
N LYS A 336 -1.24 7.47 -24.03
CA LYS A 336 -2.00 6.35 -23.45
C LYS A 336 -2.31 6.56 -21.95
N PRO A 337 -3.32 5.87 -21.38
CA PRO A 337 -3.80 6.13 -20.02
C PRO A 337 -2.69 5.90 -18.99
N ALA A 338 -2.31 6.98 -18.30
CA ALA A 338 -1.45 6.95 -17.13
C ALA A 338 -2.32 6.97 -15.86
N ARG A 339 -1.98 6.12 -14.90
CA ARG A 339 -2.57 6.11 -13.56
C ARG A 339 -2.14 7.38 -12.83
N TRP A 340 -3.09 8.16 -12.35
CA TRP A 340 -2.81 9.37 -11.59
C TRP A 340 -2.49 9.01 -10.14
N MET A 341 -1.26 9.26 -9.69
CA MET A 341 -0.89 9.25 -8.28
C MET A 341 -0.96 10.68 -7.73
N PRO A 342 -1.67 10.93 -6.62
CA PRO A 342 -1.63 12.23 -5.95
C PRO A 342 -0.27 12.46 -5.28
N ILE A 343 0.16 13.72 -5.26
CA ILE A 343 1.36 14.26 -4.59
C ILE A 343 1.15 14.28 -3.08
#